data_AF-A0A1Z5L7X8-F1
#
_entry.id   AF-A0A1Z5L7X8-F1
#
_cell.length_a   1.000
_cell.length_b   1.000
_cell.length_c   1.000
_cell.angle_alpha   90.00
_cell.angle_beta   90.00
_cell.angle_gamma   90.00
#
_symmetry.space_group_name_H-M   'P 1'
#
loop_
_entity.id
_entity.type
_entity.pdbx_description
1 polymer ?
#
loop_
_entity_poly.entity_id
_entity_poly.type
_entity_poly.pdbx_seq_one_letter_code
_entity_poly.pdbx_strand_id
1 'polypeptide(L)'
;MMLKPKDDLRKDCRLMEFNNLVNRYLRQNAEGRRRQLHIRTYSVVPLNEECGLIEWIPNLQGFRNILLKIYKTKKLVTSGRQIKEMMPKLTASLEEKLRVFHNQFLPRFPPVFAEWFQTTFQ
;
A
#
# COMPACT_ATOMS: atom_id res chain seq x y z
N MET A 1 -9.63 -17.71 -2.31
CA MET A 1 -9.37 -17.04 -3.61
C MET A 1 -10.42 -15.98 -3.85
N MET A 2 -10.07 -14.90 -4.52
CA MET A 2 -10.93 -13.80 -4.92
C MET A 2 -11.01 -13.76 -6.45
N LEU A 3 -12.23 -13.75 -7.00
CA LEU A 3 -12.45 -13.50 -8.42
C LEU A 3 -12.38 -11.98 -8.65
N LYS A 4 -11.47 -11.53 -9.50
CA LYS A 4 -11.36 -10.12 -9.89
C LYS A 4 -12.02 -9.94 -11.26
N PRO A 5 -13.21 -9.31 -11.33
CA PRO A 5 -13.89 -9.07 -12.59
C PRO A 5 -13.35 -7.81 -13.28
N LYS A 6 -13.49 -7.77 -14.60
CA LYS A 6 -13.16 -6.64 -15.49
C LYS A 6 -11.72 -6.16 -15.37
N ASP A 7 -10.78 -7.10 -15.23
CA ASP A 7 -9.36 -6.79 -15.14
C ASP A 7 -8.50 -7.92 -15.73
N ASP A 8 -7.46 -7.52 -16.46
CA ASP A 8 -6.50 -8.42 -17.09
C ASP A 8 -5.31 -8.67 -16.15
N LEU A 9 -5.26 -9.87 -15.58
CA LEU A 9 -4.26 -10.22 -14.56
C LEU A 9 -2.96 -10.80 -15.11
N ARG A 10 -2.75 -10.79 -16.43
CA ARG A 10 -1.51 -11.33 -17.02
C ARG A 10 -0.27 -10.59 -16.52
N LYS A 11 -0.36 -9.27 -16.32
CA LYS A 11 0.74 -8.46 -15.77
C LYS A 11 1.02 -8.81 -14.32
N ASP A 12 -0.01 -8.94 -13.49
CA ASP A 12 0.13 -9.36 -12.09
C ASP A 12 0.73 -10.76 -11.97
N CYS A 13 0.31 -11.70 -12.82
CA CYS A 13 0.88 -13.04 -12.88
C CYS A 13 2.38 -13.01 -13.16
N ARG A 14 2.82 -12.28 -14.21
CA ARG A 14 4.25 -12.10 -14.53
C ARG A 14 5.01 -11.40 -13.41
N LEU A 15 4.40 -10.44 -12.72
CA LEU A 15 5.02 -9.78 -11.57
C LEU A 15 5.26 -10.76 -10.42
N MET A 16 4.34 -11.68 -10.15
CA MET A 16 4.52 -12.71 -9.12
C MET A 16 5.59 -13.74 -9.51
N GLU A 17 5.67 -14.15 -10.77
CA GLU A 17 6.77 -14.97 -11.29
C GLU A 17 8.13 -14.29 -11.11
N PHE A 18 8.21 -13.00 -11.44
CA PHE A 18 9.40 -12.19 -11.25
C PHE A 18 9.79 -12.10 -9.77
N ASN A 19 8.83 -11.80 -8.88
CA ASN A 19 9.09 -11.77 -7.44
C ASN A 19 9.56 -13.14 -6.90
N ASN A 20 9.06 -14.25 -7.45
CA ASN A 20 9.56 -15.59 -7.11
C ASN A 20 11.02 -15.77 -7.54
N LEU A 21 11.42 -15.24 -8.70
CA LEU A 21 12.82 -15.21 -9.11
C LEU A 21 13.68 -14.35 -8.18
N VAL A 22 13.23 -13.14 -7.83
CA VAL A 22 13.91 -12.26 -6.86
C VAL A 22 14.09 -12.97 -5.51
N ASN A 23 13.05 -13.65 -5.03
CA ASN A 23 13.10 -14.45 -3.80
C ASN A 23 14.09 -15.62 -3.87
N ARG A 24 14.34 -16.20 -5.04
CA ARG A 24 15.42 -17.19 -5.21
C ARG A 24 16.79 -16.53 -5.00
N TYR A 25 17.03 -15.37 -5.60
CA TYR A 25 18.30 -14.65 -5.43
C TYR A 25 18.51 -14.12 -4.01
N LEU A 26 17.47 -13.58 -3.36
CA LEU A 26 17.54 -13.16 -1.96
C LEU A 26 17.90 -14.33 -1.04
N ARG A 27 17.38 -15.53 -1.34
CA ARG A 27 17.73 -16.76 -0.62
C ARG A 27 19.09 -17.33 -1.00
N GLN A 28 19.66 -17.04 -2.16
CA GLN A 28 21.01 -17.49 -2.52
C GLN A 28 22.10 -16.57 -1.95
N ASN A 29 21.79 -15.30 -1.75
CA ASN A 29 22.68 -14.34 -1.12
C ASN A 29 22.76 -14.55 0.41
N ALA A 30 23.97 -14.62 0.96
CA ALA A 30 24.17 -14.85 2.39
C ALA A 30 23.63 -13.72 3.27
N GLU A 31 23.83 -12.46 2.88
CA GLU A 31 23.30 -11.29 3.60
C GLU A 31 21.77 -11.22 3.54
N GLY A 32 21.18 -11.56 2.40
CA GLY A 32 19.73 -11.66 2.21
C GLY A 32 19.10 -12.71 3.13
N ARG A 33 19.68 -13.92 3.17
CA ARG A 33 19.26 -14.97 4.11
C ARG A 33 19.42 -14.56 5.56
N ARG A 34 20.57 -13.97 5.92
CA ARG A 34 20.87 -13.56 7.30
C ARG A 34 19.83 -12.58 7.84
N ARG A 35 19.32 -11.69 6.99
CA ARG A 35 18.27 -10.71 7.31
C ARG A 35 16.84 -11.20 7.06
N GLN A 36 16.66 -12.46 6.64
CA GLN A 36 15.36 -13.05 6.28
C GLN A 36 14.59 -12.21 5.24
N LEU A 37 15.30 -11.65 4.25
CA LEU A 37 14.68 -10.83 3.21
C LEU A 37 13.85 -11.71 2.27
N HIS A 38 12.57 -11.38 2.17
CA HIS A 38 11.63 -12.07 1.30
C HIS A 38 10.48 -11.14 0.91
N ILE A 39 10.11 -11.15 -0.36
CA ILE A 39 8.90 -10.52 -0.86
C ILE A 39 7.76 -11.52 -0.74
N ARG A 40 6.78 -11.25 0.11
CA ARG A 40 5.58 -12.08 0.21
C ARG A 40 4.83 -12.05 -1.12
N THR A 41 4.74 -13.20 -1.79
CA THR A 41 4.00 -13.37 -3.04
C THR A 41 2.61 -13.94 -2.79
N TYR A 42 1.76 -13.88 -3.82
CA TYR A 42 0.43 -14.49 -3.85
C TYR A 42 0.19 -15.06 -5.26
N SER A 43 -0.71 -16.03 -5.35
CA SER A 43 -1.00 -16.71 -6.62
C SER A 43 -1.98 -15.89 -7.46
N VAL A 44 -1.72 -15.79 -8.77
CA VAL A 44 -2.59 -15.12 -9.74
C VAL A 44 -2.82 -16.04 -10.92
N VAL A 45 -4.08 -16.31 -11.25
CA VAL A 45 -4.47 -17.17 -12.37
C VAL A 45 -5.33 -16.33 -13.33
N PRO A 46 -4.76 -15.82 -14.43
CA PRO A 46 -5.57 -15.16 -15.45
C PRO A 46 -6.47 -16.21 -16.11
N LEU A 47 -7.76 -15.92 -16.23
CA LEU A 47 -8.73 -16.80 -16.90
C LEU A 47 -8.95 -16.36 -18.34
N ASN A 48 -9.11 -15.06 -18.56
CA ASN A 48 -9.17 -14.41 -19.87
C ASN A 48 -8.70 -12.95 -19.74
N GLU A 49 -8.91 -12.13 -20.78
CA GLU A 49 -8.51 -10.71 -20.77
C GLU A 49 -9.43 -9.80 -19.93
N GLU A 50 -10.49 -10.35 -19.35
CA GLU A 50 -11.47 -9.59 -18.57
C GLU A 50 -11.58 -10.07 -17.12
N CYS A 51 -11.02 -11.22 -16.76
CA CYS A 51 -11.07 -11.71 -15.40
C CYS A 51 -9.95 -12.68 -15.06
N GLY A 52 -9.74 -12.84 -13.76
CA GLY A 52 -8.89 -13.87 -13.22
C GLY A 52 -9.08 -14.05 -11.73
N LEU A 53 -8.35 -15.01 -11.19
CA LEU A 53 -8.37 -15.36 -9.78
C LEU A 53 -7.11 -14.84 -9.09
N ILE A 54 -7.31 -14.26 -7.92
CA ILE A 54 -6.23 -13.78 -7.04
C ILE A 54 -6.33 -14.53 -5.72
N GLU A 55 -5.22 -15.01 -5.22
CA GLU A 55 -5.16 -15.60 -3.89
C GLU A 55 -5.47 -14.53 -2.83
N TRP A 56 -6.43 -14.85 -1.94
CA TRP A 56 -6.71 -13.98 -0.81
C TRP A 56 -5.79 -14.36 0.33
N ILE A 57 -4.97 -13.40 0.76
CA ILE A 57 -3.98 -13.62 1.79
C ILE A 57 -4.59 -13.22 3.15
N PRO A 58 -4.69 -14.17 4.12
CA PRO A 58 -5.23 -13.87 5.43
C PRO A 58 -4.28 -12.98 6.25
N ASN A 59 -4.84 -12.39 7.32
CA ASN A 59 -4.11 -11.56 8.28
C ASN A 59 -3.48 -10.30 7.66
N LEU A 60 -4.14 -9.74 6.64
CA LEU A 60 -3.79 -8.46 6.05
C LEU A 60 -4.88 -7.42 6.34
N GLN A 61 -4.44 -6.18 6.57
CA GLN A 61 -5.33 -5.03 6.70
C GLN A 61 -4.83 -3.90 5.82
N GLY A 62 -5.75 -3.25 5.10
CA GLY A 62 -5.39 -2.10 4.27
C GLY A 62 -4.80 -0.98 5.11
N PHE A 63 -3.62 -0.47 4.72
CA PHE A 63 -2.90 0.59 5.42
C PHE A 63 -3.78 1.83 5.67
N ARG A 64 -4.58 2.24 4.67
CA ARG A 64 -5.56 3.32 4.81
C ARG A 64 -6.52 3.08 5.98
N ASN A 65 -7.04 1.86 6.13
CA ASN A 65 -8.00 1.54 7.18
C ASN A 65 -7.36 1.58 8.57
N ILE A 66 -6.10 1.17 8.68
CA ILE A 66 -5.30 1.32 9.90
C ILE A 66 -5.20 2.80 10.27
N LEU A 67 -4.70 3.64 9.36
CA LEU A 67 -4.50 5.06 9.62
C LEU A 67 -5.80 5.79 9.97
N LEU A 68 -6.89 5.51 9.25
CA LEU A 68 -8.19 6.15 9.50
C LEU A 68 -8.71 5.85 10.91
N LYS A 69 -8.50 4.65 11.45
CA LYS A 69 -8.88 4.33 12.83
C LYS A 69 -8.09 5.15 13.85
N ILE A 70 -6.78 5.33 13.64
CA ILE A 70 -5.92 6.11 14.54
C ILE A 70 -6.28 7.59 14.46
N TYR A 71 -6.41 8.15 13.25
CA TYR A 71 -6.83 9.54 13.07
C TYR A 71 -8.22 9.80 13.66
N LYS A 72 -9.14 8.83 13.61
CA LYS A 72 -10.44 8.92 14.29
C LYS A 72 -10.29 9.05 15.80
N THR A 73 -9.44 8.23 16.42
CA THR A 73 -9.16 8.28 17.86
C THR A 73 -8.55 9.61 18.28
N LYS A 74 -7.70 10.21 17.43
CA LYS A 74 -7.09 11.53 17.65
C LYS A 74 -7.98 12.72 17.27
N LYS A 75 -9.21 12.49 16.82
CA LYS A 75 -10.13 13.54 16.31
C LYS A 75 -9.56 14.33 15.12
N LEU A 76 -8.68 13.71 14.32
CA LEU A 76 -8.04 14.28 13.12
C LEU A 76 -8.67 13.79 11.81
N VAL A 77 -9.89 13.24 11.86
CA VAL A 77 -10.57 12.75 10.66
C VAL A 77 -10.73 13.88 9.66
N THR A 78 -10.36 13.59 8.41
CA THR A 78 -10.54 14.51 7.30
C THR A 78 -11.23 13.74 6.18
N SER A 79 -12.33 14.28 5.68
CA SER A 79 -13.12 13.65 4.62
C SER A 79 -12.37 13.70 3.28
N GLY A 80 -12.72 12.79 2.36
CA GLY A 80 -12.15 12.81 1.02
C GLY A 80 -12.42 14.13 0.27
N ARG A 81 -13.57 14.75 0.53
CA ARG A 81 -13.92 16.07 0.00
C ARG A 81 -12.98 17.17 0.51
N GLN A 82 -12.77 17.23 1.82
CA GLN A 82 -11.84 18.20 2.43
C GLN A 82 -10.42 18.01 1.91
N ILE A 83 -9.95 16.76 1.79
CA ILE A 83 -8.63 16.49 1.19
C ILE A 83 -8.57 17.04 -0.24
N LYS A 84 -9.61 16.81 -1.05
CA LYS A 84 -9.69 17.31 -2.42
C LYS A 84 -9.71 18.83 -2.51
N GLU A 85 -10.40 19.50 -1.59
CA GLU A 85 -10.46 20.97 -1.50
C GLU A 85 -9.11 21.58 -1.12
N MET A 86 -8.31 20.88 -0.30
CA MET A 86 -6.95 21.28 0.07
C MET A 86 -5.91 20.96 -1.03
N MET A 87 -6.21 20.07 -1.98
CA MET A 87 -5.23 19.69 -3.00
C MET A 87 -5.00 20.86 -3.98
N PRO A 88 -3.74 21.24 -4.23
CA PRO A 88 -3.42 22.21 -5.26
C PRO A 88 -3.85 21.68 -6.64
N LYS A 89 -4.13 22.60 -7.57
CA LYS A 89 -4.44 22.22 -8.96
C LYS A 89 -3.27 21.45 -9.58
N LEU A 90 -3.57 20.56 -10.51
CA LEU A 90 -2.52 19.80 -11.21
C LEU A 90 -1.52 20.71 -11.92
N THR A 91 -2.00 21.84 -12.45
CA THR A 91 -1.23 22.89 -13.12
C THR A 91 -0.45 23.81 -12.19
N ALA A 92 -0.62 23.70 -10.87
CA ALA A 92 0.12 24.52 -9.90
C ALA A 92 1.63 24.22 -9.96
N SER A 93 2.43 25.24 -9.63
CA SER A 93 3.88 25.12 -9.58
C SER A 93 4.32 24.11 -8.51
N LEU A 94 5.54 23.57 -8.64
CA LEU A 94 6.11 22.70 -7.62
C LEU A 94 6.21 23.41 -6.27
N GLU A 95 6.60 24.69 -6.27
CA GLU A 95 6.72 25.49 -5.06
C GLU A 95 5.39 25.63 -4.31
N GLU A 96 4.30 25.88 -5.04
CA GLU A 96 2.96 25.95 -4.45
C GLU A 96 2.56 24.59 -3.85
N LYS A 97 2.81 23.50 -4.56
CA LYS A 97 2.52 22.14 -4.08
C LYS A 97 3.30 21.82 -2.80
N LEU A 98 4.58 22.18 -2.74
CA LEU A 98 5.42 22.02 -1.55
C LEU A 98 4.92 22.88 -0.39
N ARG A 99 4.56 24.14 -0.65
CA ARG A 99 4.01 25.04 0.38
C ARG A 99 2.74 24.46 0.99
N VAL A 100 1.82 23.94 0.17
CA VAL A 100 0.59 23.31 0.66
C VAL A 100 0.90 22.02 1.42
N PHE A 101 1.84 21.20 0.94
CA PHE A 101 2.26 19.99 1.63
C PHE A 101 2.81 20.29 3.03
N HIS A 102 3.75 21.21 3.15
CA HIS A 102 4.40 21.55 4.42
C HIS A 102 3.47 22.30 5.38
N ASN A 103 2.70 23.28 4.89
CA ASN A 103 1.94 24.17 5.76
C ASN A 103 0.53 23.64 6.07
N GLN A 104 0.00 22.72 5.27
CA GLN A 104 -1.37 22.20 5.45
C GLN A 104 -1.43 20.68 5.67
N PHE A 105 -0.75 19.89 4.84
CA PHE A 105 -0.86 18.42 4.95
C PHE A 105 -0.08 17.84 6.13
N LEU A 106 1.20 18.21 6.31
CA LEU A 106 2.01 17.67 7.40
C LEU A 106 1.43 17.95 8.80
N PRO A 107 0.94 19.17 9.12
CA PRO A 107 0.32 19.43 10.42
C PRO A 107 -0.99 18.67 10.62
N ARG A 108 -1.73 18.41 9.53
CA ARG A 108 -3.04 17.73 9.58
C ARG A 108 -2.93 16.21 9.67
N PHE A 109 -1.87 15.63 9.10
CA PHE A 109 -1.64 14.19 9.01
C PHE A 109 -0.27 13.81 9.61
N PRO A 110 -0.11 13.91 10.94
CA PRO A 110 1.12 13.51 11.60
C PRO A 110 1.41 12.01 11.38
N PRO A 111 2.68 11.58 11.42
CA PRO A 111 3.04 10.17 11.29
C PRO A 111 2.55 9.38 12.51
N VAL A 112 1.54 8.54 12.32
CA VAL A 112 0.89 7.78 13.42
C VAL A 112 1.07 6.27 13.32
N PHE A 113 1.78 5.77 12.32
CA PHE A 113 1.87 4.32 12.09
C PHE A 113 2.59 3.56 13.21
N ALA A 114 3.54 4.19 13.90
CA ALA A 114 4.23 3.58 15.04
C ALA A 114 3.25 3.20 16.17
N GLU A 115 2.18 3.96 16.37
CA GLU A 115 1.15 3.68 17.39
C GLU A 115 0.37 2.40 17.08
N TRP A 116 0.12 2.13 15.79
CA TRP A 116 -0.51 0.88 15.38
C TRP A 116 0.36 -0.33 15.73
N PHE A 117 1.68 -0.22 15.54
CA PHE A 117 2.59 -1.31 15.85
C PHE A 117 2.60 -1.61 17.36
N GLN A 118 2.66 -0.58 18.20
CA GLN A 118 2.63 -0.72 19.66
C GLN A 118 1.33 -1.34 20.18
N THR A 119 0.20 -1.01 19.56
CA THR A 119 -1.12 -1.52 19.99
C THR A 119 -1.45 -2.91 19.46
N THR A 120 -0.85 -3.32 18.34
CA THR A 120 -1.17 -4.61 17.68
C THR A 120 -0.26 -5.75 18.15
N PHE A 121 0.99 -5.46 18.51
CA PHE A 121 2.01 -6.47 18.82
C PHE A 121 2.56 -6.36 20.25
N GLN A 122 1.71 -5.90 21.18
CA GLN A 122 2.06 -5.79 22.60
C GLN A 122 2.08 -7.15 23.30
#